data_AF-Q4R4W9-F1
#
_entry.id   AF-Q4R4W9-F1
#
_cell.length_a   1.000
_cell.length_b   1.000
_cell.length_c   1.000
_cell.angle_alpha   90.00
_cell.angle_beta   90.00
_cell.angle_gamma   90.00
#
_symmetry.space_group_name_H-M   'P 1'
#
loop_
_entity.id
_entity.type
_entity.pdbx_description
1 polymer ?
#
loop_
_entity_poly.entity_id
_entity_poly.type
_entity_poly.pdbx_seq_one_letter_code
_entity_poly.pdbx_strand_id
1 'polypeptide(L)'
;MAGRSMQAARCPTDELSLTNCAVVNEKDFQSGQHVIVRTSPNHRYTFTLKTHPSVVPGSIAFSLPQRKWAGLSIGQEIEVSLYTFDKAKQCIGTMTIEIDFLQKKSIDSNPYDTDKMAAEFIQQFNNQAFSVGQQLVFSFNEKLFGLLVKDKERTTISQQVKGKKVWIGIKKLLMLIEMSLQMDPEYRVRKFLALLREEGASPLDFD
;
A
#
# COMPACT_ATOMS: atom_id res chain seq x y z
N MET A 1 -12.39 8.46 17.09
CA MET A 1 -13.12 7.40 17.80
C MET A 1 -12.11 6.62 18.65
N ALA A 2 -12.47 6.22 19.86
CA ALA A 2 -11.56 5.45 20.72
C ALA A 2 -11.27 4.07 20.07
N GLY A 3 -10.02 3.64 20.11
CA GLY A 3 -9.64 2.29 19.68
C GLY A 3 -10.13 1.24 20.67
N ARG A 4 -10.42 0.04 20.19
CA ARG A 4 -10.73 -1.12 21.01
C ARG A 4 -9.65 -2.18 20.85
N SER A 5 -9.39 -2.95 21.90
CA SER A 5 -8.50 -4.10 21.82
C SER A 5 -9.19 -5.25 21.08
N MET A 6 -8.46 -5.90 20.17
CA MET A 6 -8.89 -7.09 19.45
C MET A 6 -7.75 -8.08 19.31
N GLN A 7 -8.05 -9.35 19.06
CA GLN A 7 -7.03 -10.35 18.74
C GLN A 7 -6.88 -10.56 17.24
N ALA A 8 -5.65 -10.60 16.75
CA ALA A 8 -5.33 -10.97 15.38
C ALA A 8 -5.57 -12.47 15.15
N ALA A 9 -6.39 -12.81 14.17
CA ALA A 9 -6.76 -14.18 13.82
C ALA A 9 -6.32 -14.55 12.40
N ARG A 10 -6.44 -15.83 12.06
CA ARG A 10 -6.20 -16.33 10.70
C ARG A 10 -7.43 -16.09 9.83
N CYS A 11 -7.21 -15.66 8.58
CA CYS A 11 -8.27 -15.60 7.56
C CYS A 11 -9.01 -16.96 7.44
N PRO A 12 -10.36 -17.00 7.45
CA PRO A 12 -11.09 -18.25 7.44
C PRO A 12 -10.97 -19.05 6.14
N THR A 13 -10.93 -18.36 4.99
CA THR A 13 -10.92 -19.01 3.67
C THR A 13 -9.95 -18.34 2.70
N ASP A 14 -9.63 -19.05 1.62
CA ASP A 14 -8.75 -18.53 0.56
C ASP A 14 -9.48 -17.47 -0.27
N GLU A 15 -10.78 -17.61 -0.51
CA GLU A 15 -11.60 -16.62 -1.23
C GLU A 15 -11.61 -15.28 -0.49
N LEU A 16 -11.72 -15.30 0.84
CA LEU A 16 -11.62 -14.08 1.66
C LEU A 16 -10.21 -13.48 1.60
N SER A 17 -9.17 -14.32 1.49
CA SER A 17 -7.79 -13.84 1.35
C SER A 17 -7.57 -13.08 0.04
N LEU A 18 -8.31 -13.39 -1.02
CA LEU A 18 -8.29 -12.67 -2.30
C LEU A 18 -9.03 -11.33 -2.26
N THR A 19 -9.81 -11.05 -1.20
CA THR A 19 -10.54 -9.78 -1.10
C THR A 19 -9.67 -8.61 -0.64
N ASN A 20 -8.49 -8.88 -0.08
CA ASN A 20 -7.63 -7.90 0.60
C ASN A 20 -8.30 -7.15 1.78
N CYS A 21 -9.50 -7.55 2.21
CA CYS A 21 -10.13 -7.03 3.41
C CYS A 21 -9.60 -7.73 4.67
N ALA A 22 -9.58 -7.01 5.79
CA ALA A 22 -9.49 -7.64 7.10
C ALA A 22 -10.89 -8.16 7.49
N VAL A 23 -10.96 -9.40 7.94
CA VAL A 23 -12.23 -10.11 8.13
C VAL A 23 -12.66 -10.05 9.58
N VAL A 24 -13.91 -9.68 9.84
CA VAL A 24 -14.43 -9.44 11.20
C VAL A 24 -15.78 -10.10 11.40
N ASN A 25 -16.23 -10.22 12.64
CA ASN A 25 -17.60 -10.62 12.91
C ASN A 25 -18.56 -9.43 12.74
N GLU A 26 -19.76 -9.69 12.23
CA GLU A 26 -20.82 -8.69 12.06
C GLU A 26 -21.31 -8.06 13.37
N LYS A 27 -21.12 -8.74 14.50
CA LYS A 27 -21.43 -8.21 15.84
C LYS A 27 -20.52 -7.04 16.22
N ASP A 28 -19.33 -6.97 15.63
CA ASP A 28 -18.35 -5.98 16.04
C ASP A 28 -18.20 -4.82 15.06
N PHE A 29 -18.36 -5.07 13.75
CA PHE A 29 -18.24 -4.07 12.68
C PHE A 29 -19.06 -4.48 11.44
N GLN A 30 -19.22 -3.56 10.50
CA GLN A 30 -19.92 -3.78 9.23
C GLN A 30 -18.95 -3.85 8.04
N SER A 31 -19.33 -4.61 7.01
CA SER A 31 -18.58 -4.67 5.75
C SER A 31 -18.50 -3.29 5.09
N GLY A 32 -17.36 -2.98 4.47
CA GLY A 32 -17.11 -1.70 3.80
C GLY A 32 -16.62 -0.58 4.73
N GLN A 33 -16.66 -0.77 6.05
CA GLN A 33 -16.00 0.14 6.99
C GLN A 33 -14.48 0.04 6.86
N HIS A 34 -13.78 1.11 7.25
CA HIS A 34 -12.32 1.11 7.31
C HIS A 34 -11.85 1.25 8.75
N VAL A 35 -10.68 0.68 9.03
CA VAL A 35 -10.05 0.74 10.35
C VAL A 35 -8.58 1.03 10.24
N ILE A 36 -8.04 1.68 11.27
CA ILE A 36 -6.61 1.67 11.56
C ILE A 36 -6.35 0.59 12.60
N VAL A 37 -5.44 -0.32 12.26
CA VAL A 37 -4.85 -1.33 13.14
C VAL A 37 -3.50 -0.82 13.62
N ARG A 38 -3.35 -0.65 14.93
CA ARG A 38 -2.11 -0.23 15.58
C ARG A 38 -1.43 -1.44 16.22
N THR A 39 -0.22 -1.76 15.76
CA THR A 39 0.58 -2.87 16.30
C THR A 39 1.68 -2.39 17.26
N SER A 40 2.10 -1.13 17.13
CA SER A 40 2.95 -0.42 18.09
C SER A 40 2.76 1.10 17.97
N PRO A 41 3.34 1.94 18.85
CA PRO A 41 3.15 3.40 18.80
C PRO A 41 3.41 4.03 17.42
N ASN A 42 4.39 3.49 16.69
CA ASN A 42 4.84 4.01 15.39
C ASN A 42 4.33 3.19 14.18
N HIS A 43 3.61 2.09 14.41
CA HIS A 43 3.16 1.20 13.33
C HIS A 43 1.63 1.14 13.28
N ARG A 44 1.09 1.70 12.20
CA ARG A 44 -0.35 1.81 11.94
C ARG A 44 -0.62 1.38 10.51
N TYR A 45 -1.64 0.56 10.34
CA TYR A 45 -2.01 -0.02 9.04
C TYR A 45 -3.50 0.17 8.82
N THR A 46 -3.88 0.63 7.63
CA THR A 46 -5.29 0.87 7.31
C THR A 46 -5.83 -0.32 6.51
N PHE A 47 -6.98 -0.84 6.94
CA PHE A 47 -7.66 -1.95 6.28
C PHE A 47 -9.12 -1.61 6.00
N THR A 48 -9.66 -2.22 4.95
CA THR A 48 -11.11 -2.28 4.70
C THR A 48 -11.66 -3.55 5.33
N LEU A 49 -12.85 -3.48 5.89
CA LEU A 49 -13.48 -4.58 6.59
C LEU A 49 -14.43 -5.37 5.70
N LYS A 50 -14.43 -6.69 5.90
CA LYS A 50 -15.45 -7.60 5.38
C LYS A 50 -15.93 -8.49 6.52
N THR A 51 -17.24 -8.69 6.63
CA THR A 51 -17.81 -9.52 7.68
C THR A 51 -17.85 -10.98 7.26
N HIS A 52 -17.64 -11.88 8.21
CA HIS A 52 -17.83 -13.31 8.01
C HIS A 52 -18.25 -13.99 9.34
N PRO A 53 -19.29 -14.84 9.34
CA PRO A 53 -19.85 -15.40 10.57
C PRO A 53 -18.89 -16.33 11.33
N SER A 54 -17.90 -16.91 10.65
CA SER A 54 -16.92 -17.80 11.28
C SER A 54 -15.82 -17.07 12.06
N VAL A 55 -15.74 -15.73 11.97
CA VAL A 55 -14.77 -14.96 12.75
C VAL A 55 -15.31 -14.80 14.17
N VAL A 56 -14.47 -15.07 15.17
CA VAL A 56 -14.87 -14.96 16.58
C VAL A 56 -15.05 -13.48 16.95
N PRO A 57 -16.16 -13.07 17.60
CA PRO A 57 -16.34 -11.70 18.07
C PRO A 57 -15.17 -11.24 18.96
N GLY A 58 -14.73 -9.99 18.78
CA GLY A 58 -13.53 -9.45 19.43
C GLY A 58 -12.20 -9.84 18.74
N SER A 59 -12.26 -10.59 17.63
CA SER A 59 -11.09 -10.89 16.80
C SER A 59 -11.22 -10.30 15.39
N ILE A 60 -10.08 -10.09 14.75
CA ILE A 60 -9.98 -9.62 13.37
C ILE A 60 -9.01 -10.53 12.62
N ALA A 61 -9.51 -11.16 11.57
CA ALA A 61 -8.81 -12.16 10.80
C ALA A 61 -8.07 -11.56 9.60
N PHE A 62 -6.81 -11.94 9.43
CA PHE A 62 -5.93 -11.45 8.38
C PHE A 62 -5.38 -12.60 7.54
N SER A 63 -5.26 -12.37 6.23
CA SER A 63 -4.59 -13.28 5.30
C SER A 63 -3.08 -13.28 5.54
N LEU A 64 -2.37 -14.26 4.98
CA LEU A 64 -0.92 -14.34 5.12
C LEU A 64 -0.17 -13.10 4.57
N PRO A 65 -0.50 -12.58 3.36
CA PRO A 65 0.10 -11.34 2.86
C PRO A 65 -0.09 -10.14 3.80
N GLN A 66 -1.32 -9.97 4.33
CA GLN A 66 -1.63 -8.88 5.26
C GLN A 66 -0.83 -8.99 6.56
N ARG A 67 -0.72 -10.19 7.14
CA ARG A 67 0.07 -10.41 8.36
C ARG A 67 1.56 -10.16 8.15
N LYS A 68 2.11 -10.59 7.00
CA LYS A 68 3.52 -10.32 6.66
C LYS A 68 3.78 -8.83 6.51
N TRP A 69 2.90 -8.11 5.82
CA TRP A 69 3.02 -6.67 5.63
C TRP A 69 2.91 -5.89 6.95
N ALA A 70 1.92 -6.23 7.79
CA ALA A 70 1.66 -5.51 9.05
C ALA A 70 2.50 -6.00 10.23
N GLY A 71 3.28 -7.08 10.06
CA GLY A 71 4.07 -7.69 11.14
C GLY A 71 3.20 -8.32 12.24
N LEU A 72 2.11 -8.99 11.87
CA LEU A 72 1.12 -9.55 12.80
C LEU A 72 1.33 -11.04 13.08
N SER A 73 1.26 -11.41 14.35
CA SER A 73 1.19 -12.80 14.82
C SER A 73 -0.25 -13.22 15.14
N ILE A 74 -0.59 -14.50 14.94
CA ILE A 74 -1.91 -15.01 15.35
C ILE A 74 -1.97 -15.01 16.89
N GLY A 75 -3.10 -14.57 17.44
CA GLY A 75 -3.32 -14.40 18.88
C GLY A 75 -2.75 -13.10 19.45
N GLN A 76 -2.05 -12.30 18.65
CA GLN A 76 -1.52 -11.01 19.08
C GLN A 76 -2.66 -10.05 19.41
N GLU A 77 -2.55 -9.38 20.55
CA GLU A 77 -3.43 -8.26 20.90
C GLU A 77 -3.03 -7.01 20.11
N ILE A 78 -4.03 -6.38 19.48
CA ILE A 78 -3.88 -5.19 18.64
C ILE A 78 -4.99 -4.20 18.94
N GLU A 79 -4.70 -2.91 18.74
CA GLU A 79 -5.73 -1.89 18.86
C GLU A 79 -6.31 -1.56 17.50
N VAL A 80 -7.64 -1.54 17.42
CA VAL A 80 -8.39 -1.29 16.20
C VAL A 80 -9.30 -0.10 16.43
N SER A 81 -9.21 0.91 15.55
CA SER A 81 -10.06 2.10 15.60
C SER A 81 -10.70 2.33 14.23
N LEU A 82 -11.96 2.76 14.23
CA LEU A 82 -12.65 3.14 13.00
C LEU A 82 -11.92 4.31 12.34
N TYR A 83 -11.78 4.22 11.03
CA TYR A 83 -11.13 5.22 10.19
C TYR A 83 -12.09 5.71 9.11
N THR A 84 -12.10 7.02 8.91
CA THR A 84 -12.91 7.68 7.89
C THR A 84 -11.98 8.47 6.99
N PHE A 85 -12.00 8.15 5.70
CA PHE A 85 -11.21 8.87 4.71
C PHE A 85 -11.82 10.23 4.40
N ASP A 86 -10.97 11.24 4.27
CA ASP A 86 -11.31 12.49 3.58
C ASP A 86 -11.33 12.22 2.07
N LYS A 87 -12.53 11.99 1.53
CA LYS A 87 -12.72 11.66 0.11
C LYS A 87 -12.22 12.75 -0.84
N ALA A 88 -12.10 14.01 -0.40
CA ALA A 88 -11.57 15.07 -1.25
C ALA A 88 -10.05 14.98 -1.43
N LYS A 89 -9.33 14.34 -0.50
CA LYS A 89 -7.86 14.31 -0.46
C LYS A 89 -7.26 12.92 -0.57
N GLN A 90 -8.02 11.88 -0.26
CA GLN A 90 -7.51 10.53 -0.07
C GLN A 90 -8.11 9.51 -1.06
N CYS A 91 -8.85 9.98 -2.06
CA CYS A 91 -9.20 9.15 -3.21
C CYS A 91 -7.95 8.88 -4.06
N ILE A 92 -7.81 7.63 -4.48
CA ILE A 92 -6.68 7.19 -5.31
C ILE A 92 -6.98 7.61 -6.76
N GLY A 93 -6.22 8.57 -7.27
CA GLY A 93 -6.25 8.93 -8.70
C GLY A 93 -5.35 8.03 -9.55
N THR A 94 -4.14 7.73 -9.08
CA THR A 94 -3.20 6.83 -9.75
C THR A 94 -2.46 6.00 -8.71
N MET A 95 -2.30 4.71 -9.00
CA MET A 95 -1.55 3.77 -8.18
C MET A 95 -0.62 2.96 -9.06
N THR A 96 0.64 2.79 -8.64
CA THR A 96 1.60 1.92 -9.32
C THR A 96 1.73 0.64 -8.53
N ILE A 97 1.68 -0.49 -9.21
CA ILE A 97 1.71 -1.81 -8.60
C ILE A 97 2.83 -2.61 -9.28
N GLU A 98 3.73 -3.16 -8.46
CA GLU A 98 4.64 -4.21 -8.89
C GLU A 98 3.90 -5.55 -8.82
N ILE A 99 4.00 -6.37 -9.86
CA ILE A 99 3.27 -7.62 -10.02
C ILE A 99 4.22 -8.75 -10.40
N ASP A 100 4.03 -9.91 -9.77
CA ASP A 100 4.72 -11.16 -10.13
C ASP A 100 3.79 -12.36 -9.87
N PHE A 101 4.07 -13.52 -10.47
CA PHE A 101 3.37 -14.75 -10.16
C PHE A 101 3.55 -15.12 -8.69
N LEU A 102 2.45 -15.36 -7.98
CA LEU A 102 2.51 -15.73 -6.56
C LEU A 102 3.13 -17.12 -6.38
N GLN A 103 2.83 -18.04 -7.30
CA GLN A 103 3.27 -19.43 -7.24
C GLN A 103 4.27 -19.72 -8.35
N LYS A 104 5.48 -20.15 -7.98
CA LYS A 104 6.54 -20.49 -8.95
C LYS A 104 6.14 -21.57 -9.96
N LYS A 105 5.23 -22.48 -9.56
CA LYS A 105 4.75 -23.58 -10.40
C LYS A 105 3.75 -23.12 -11.48
N SER A 106 3.14 -21.95 -11.33
CA SER A 106 2.13 -21.44 -12.26
C SER A 106 2.69 -20.37 -13.21
N ILE A 107 3.99 -20.08 -13.14
CA ILE A 107 4.68 -19.15 -14.06
C ILE A 107 4.51 -19.67 -15.47
N ASP A 108 4.12 -18.78 -16.37
CA ASP A 108 4.12 -19.01 -17.80
C ASP A 108 4.66 -17.78 -18.54
N SER A 109 4.77 -17.89 -19.86
CA SER A 109 5.22 -16.82 -20.74
C SER A 109 4.07 -16.22 -21.56
N ASN A 110 2.82 -16.41 -21.13
CA ASN A 110 1.67 -15.89 -21.86
C ASN A 110 1.63 -14.36 -21.73
N PRO A 111 1.21 -13.64 -22.77
CA PRO A 111 0.99 -12.20 -22.65
C PRO A 111 -0.23 -11.92 -21.75
N TYR A 112 -0.08 -10.97 -20.83
CA TYR A 112 -1.17 -10.49 -19.97
C TYR A 112 -1.55 -9.07 -20.38
N ASP A 113 -2.85 -8.87 -20.63
CA ASP A 113 -3.41 -7.58 -21.03
C ASP A 113 -3.59 -6.69 -19.78
N THR A 114 -2.71 -5.70 -19.64
CA THR A 114 -2.68 -4.82 -18.46
C THR A 114 -3.93 -3.95 -18.31
N ASP A 115 -4.61 -3.62 -19.39
CA ASP A 115 -5.83 -2.82 -19.35
C ASP A 115 -6.99 -3.64 -18.78
N LYS A 116 -7.10 -4.92 -19.18
CA LYS A 116 -8.05 -5.87 -18.59
C LYS A 116 -7.76 -6.15 -17.13
N MET A 117 -6.48 -6.35 -16.78
CA MET A 117 -6.08 -6.54 -15.39
C MET A 117 -6.43 -5.33 -14.54
N ALA A 118 -6.18 -4.12 -15.03
CA ALA A 118 -6.53 -2.89 -14.32
C ALA A 118 -8.05 -2.75 -14.14
N ALA A 119 -8.85 -3.04 -15.17
CA ALA A 119 -10.30 -3.01 -15.09
C ALA A 119 -10.84 -4.00 -14.04
N GLU A 120 -10.37 -5.25 -14.06
CA GLU A 120 -10.76 -6.28 -13.10
C GLU A 120 -10.28 -5.97 -11.68
N PHE A 121 -9.06 -5.42 -11.54
CA PHE A 121 -8.54 -4.95 -10.26
C PHE A 121 -9.44 -3.86 -9.66
N ILE A 122 -9.84 -2.86 -10.45
CA ILE A 122 -10.74 -1.80 -9.99
C ILE A 122 -12.10 -2.40 -9.62
N GLN A 123 -12.65 -3.32 -10.42
CA GLN A 123 -13.92 -3.97 -10.13
C GLN A 123 -13.88 -4.74 -8.81
N GLN A 124 -12.82 -5.51 -8.56
CA GLN A 124 -12.66 -6.35 -7.37
C GLN A 124 -12.38 -5.53 -6.11
N PHE A 125 -11.53 -4.49 -6.21
CA PHE A 125 -11.03 -3.75 -5.06
C PHE A 125 -11.60 -2.32 -4.95
N ASN A 126 -12.72 -2.04 -5.61
CA ASN A 126 -13.39 -0.76 -5.47
C ASN A 126 -13.70 -0.46 -4.00
N ASN A 127 -13.63 0.83 -3.63
CA ASN A 127 -13.87 1.30 -2.27
C ASN A 127 -13.03 0.61 -1.19
N GLN A 128 -11.82 0.16 -1.53
CA GLN A 128 -10.87 -0.37 -0.55
C GLN A 128 -9.69 0.58 -0.29
N ALA A 129 -9.24 0.58 0.96
CA ALA A 129 -8.01 1.20 1.39
C ALA A 129 -6.77 0.49 0.84
N PHE A 130 -5.85 1.26 0.26
CA PHE A 130 -4.51 0.82 -0.11
C PHE A 130 -3.45 1.69 0.56
N SER A 131 -2.27 1.12 0.80
CA SER A 131 -1.11 1.83 1.33
C SER A 131 0.15 1.49 0.56
N VAL A 132 1.05 2.47 0.40
CA VAL A 132 2.37 2.23 -0.21
C VAL A 132 3.11 1.15 0.60
N GLY A 133 3.69 0.18 -0.11
CA GLY A 133 4.36 -0.98 0.48
C GLY A 133 3.44 -2.14 0.84
N GLN A 134 2.12 -2.00 0.70
CA GLN A 134 1.17 -3.07 0.96
C GLN A 134 1.32 -4.22 -0.03
N GLN A 135 1.33 -5.44 0.50
CA GLN A 135 1.31 -6.68 -0.27
C GLN A 135 -0.09 -7.27 -0.27
N LEU A 136 -0.55 -7.73 -1.45
CA LEU A 136 -1.83 -8.42 -1.60
C LEU A 136 -1.75 -9.48 -2.71
N VAL A 137 -2.81 -10.28 -2.81
CA VAL A 137 -2.95 -11.28 -3.87
C VAL A 137 -4.07 -10.84 -4.81
N PHE A 138 -3.83 -10.97 -6.10
CA PHE A 138 -4.79 -10.72 -7.15
C PHE A 138 -4.96 -11.99 -7.99
N SER A 139 -6.21 -12.35 -8.27
CA SER A 139 -6.55 -13.48 -9.13
C SER A 139 -6.96 -12.92 -10.48
N PHE A 140 -6.34 -13.40 -11.55
CA PHE A 140 -6.67 -13.01 -12.92
C PHE A 140 -6.51 -14.22 -13.84
N ASN A 141 -7.55 -14.59 -14.58
CA ASN A 141 -7.59 -15.77 -15.46
C ASN A 141 -7.08 -17.05 -14.76
N GLU A 142 -7.62 -17.36 -13.58
CA GLU A 142 -7.26 -18.54 -12.77
C GLU A 142 -5.80 -18.60 -12.29
N LYS A 143 -5.04 -17.50 -12.47
CA LYS A 143 -3.67 -17.36 -11.97
C LYS A 143 -3.65 -16.41 -10.78
N LEU A 144 -2.80 -16.73 -9.81
CA LEU A 144 -2.58 -15.90 -8.63
C LEU A 144 -1.30 -15.08 -8.79
N PHE A 145 -1.44 -13.78 -8.61
CA PHE A 145 -0.36 -12.81 -8.66
C PHE A 145 -0.13 -12.21 -7.27
N GLY A 146 1.14 -12.10 -6.89
CA GLY A 146 1.57 -11.29 -5.77
C GLY A 146 1.71 -9.84 -6.22
N LEU A 147 1.02 -8.94 -5.55
CA LEU A 147 1.07 -7.50 -5.81
C LEU A 147 1.79 -6.78 -4.69
N LEU A 148 2.54 -5.73 -5.05
CA LEU A 148 3.15 -4.79 -4.12
C LEU A 148 2.84 -3.36 -4.57
N VAL A 149 2.09 -2.63 -3.74
CA VAL A 149 1.76 -1.23 -4.00
C VAL A 149 3.03 -0.38 -3.89
N LYS A 150 3.37 0.36 -4.94
CA LYS A 150 4.54 1.24 -5.02
C LYS A 150 4.12 2.69 -5.07
N ASP A 151 5.05 3.51 -4.64
CA ASP A 151 5.02 4.94 -4.89
C ASP A 151 5.79 5.23 -6.19
N LYS A 152 5.06 5.71 -7.21
CA LYS A 152 5.61 6.01 -8.54
C LYS A 152 6.72 7.04 -8.45
N GLU A 153 6.46 8.15 -7.76
CA GLU A 153 7.39 9.27 -7.65
C GLU A 153 8.66 8.85 -6.92
N ARG A 154 8.53 8.18 -5.78
CA ARG A 154 9.65 7.68 -4.98
C ARG A 154 10.46 6.63 -5.75
N THR A 155 9.81 5.76 -6.51
CA THR A 155 10.50 4.77 -7.36
C THR A 155 11.32 5.47 -8.45
N THR A 156 10.72 6.42 -9.17
CA THR A 156 11.41 7.19 -10.21
C THR A 156 12.57 8.00 -9.64
N ILE A 157 12.37 8.70 -8.52
CA ILE A 157 13.44 9.44 -7.84
C ILE A 157 14.57 8.50 -7.45
N SER A 158 14.25 7.39 -6.76
CA SER A 158 15.25 6.42 -6.30
C SER A 158 16.06 5.83 -7.45
N GLN A 159 15.44 5.53 -8.59
CA GLN A 159 16.16 5.04 -9.78
C GLN A 159 17.08 6.11 -10.36
N GLN A 160 16.61 7.36 -10.46
CA GLN A 160 17.36 8.46 -11.07
C GLN A 160 18.52 8.97 -10.22
N VAL A 161 18.46 8.79 -8.90
CA VAL A 161 19.55 9.14 -7.96
C VAL A 161 20.45 7.95 -7.63
N LYS A 162 20.10 6.72 -8.03
CA LYS A 162 20.89 5.52 -7.75
C LYS A 162 22.31 5.67 -8.31
N GLY A 163 23.31 5.49 -7.45
CA GLY A 163 24.72 5.61 -7.82
C GLY A 163 25.23 7.05 -7.99
N LYS A 164 24.39 8.07 -7.79
CA LYS A 164 24.79 9.48 -7.83
C LYS A 164 25.01 9.99 -6.41
N LYS A 165 26.15 10.66 -6.17
CA LYS A 165 26.38 11.40 -4.92
C LYS A 165 25.65 12.74 -5.03
N VAL A 166 24.84 13.07 -4.03
CA VAL A 166 24.12 14.35 -3.95
C VAL A 166 24.54 15.02 -2.66
N TRP A 167 25.15 16.20 -2.77
CA TRP A 167 25.61 17.00 -1.64
C TRP A 167 24.65 18.17 -1.41
N ILE A 168 23.61 17.94 -0.60
CA ILE A 168 22.59 18.95 -0.30
C ILE A 168 22.35 19.04 1.21
N GLY A 169 22.28 20.27 1.73
CA GLY A 169 21.92 20.51 3.12
C GLY A 169 20.45 20.19 3.40
N ILE A 170 20.14 19.64 4.58
CA ILE A 170 18.78 19.20 4.95
C ILE A 170 17.73 20.29 4.75
N LYS A 171 18.00 21.54 5.17
CA LYS A 171 17.05 22.66 5.00
C LYS A 171 16.75 22.94 3.51
N LYS A 172 17.76 22.81 2.66
CA LYS A 172 17.64 23.05 1.21
C LYS A 172 16.86 21.92 0.54
N LEU A 173 17.11 20.66 0.94
CA LEU A 173 16.33 19.52 0.48
C LEU A 173 14.84 19.66 0.83
N LEU A 174 14.53 20.06 2.06
CA LEU A 174 13.13 20.31 2.48
C LEU A 174 12.48 21.40 1.64
N MET A 175 13.20 22.49 1.34
CA MET A 175 12.72 23.56 0.46
C MET A 175 12.42 23.04 -0.96
N LEU A 176 13.30 22.22 -1.54
CA LEU A 176 13.07 21.64 -2.88
C LEU A 176 11.86 20.71 -2.92
N ILE A 177 11.65 19.93 -1.86
CA ILE A 177 10.47 19.07 -1.72
C ILE A 177 9.21 19.96 -1.70
N GLU A 178 9.16 20.97 -0.83
CA GLU A 178 8.01 21.87 -0.72
C GLU A 178 7.70 22.58 -2.04
N MET A 179 8.73 23.10 -2.72
CA MET A 179 8.58 23.72 -4.03
C MET A 179 8.06 22.74 -5.09
N SER A 180 8.50 21.49 -5.05
CA SER A 180 8.04 20.47 -6.00
C SER A 180 6.60 20.03 -5.70
N LEU A 181 6.18 20.03 -4.44
CA LEU A 181 4.80 19.70 -4.04
C LEU A 181 3.77 20.71 -4.58
N GLN A 182 4.18 21.96 -4.80
CA GLN A 182 3.37 23.01 -5.44
C GLN A 182 3.15 22.77 -6.94
N MET A 183 3.89 21.83 -7.55
CA MET A 183 3.79 21.54 -8.97
C MET A 183 2.74 20.47 -9.28
N ASP A 184 2.29 20.51 -10.53
CA ASP A 184 1.50 19.45 -11.13
C ASP A 184 2.19 18.08 -10.96
N PRO A 185 1.48 17.04 -10.50
CA PRO A 185 2.02 15.69 -10.33
C PRO A 185 2.74 15.13 -11.57
N GLU A 186 2.31 15.49 -12.79
CA GLU A 186 2.96 15.03 -14.03
C GLU A 186 4.39 15.55 -14.18
N TYR A 187 4.68 16.76 -13.68
CA TYR A 187 5.98 17.41 -13.82
C TYR A 187 6.81 17.45 -12.53
N ARG A 188 6.18 17.19 -11.38
CA ARG A 188 6.79 17.27 -10.04
C ARG A 188 8.13 16.57 -9.94
N VAL A 189 8.17 15.28 -10.26
CA VAL A 189 9.39 14.47 -10.15
C VAL A 189 10.49 14.99 -11.07
N ARG A 190 10.11 15.37 -12.30
CA ARG A 190 11.06 15.90 -13.29
C ARG A 190 11.67 17.21 -12.79
N LYS A 191 10.86 18.14 -12.25
CA LYS A 191 11.38 19.40 -11.70
C LYS A 191 12.19 19.17 -10.42
N PHE A 192 11.71 18.34 -9.50
CA PHE A 192 12.44 17.98 -8.30
C PHE A 192 13.85 17.47 -8.63
N LEU A 193 13.96 16.53 -9.58
CA LEU A 193 15.23 15.98 -10.03
C LEU A 193 16.10 16.98 -10.81
N ALA A 194 15.51 17.99 -11.45
CA ALA A 194 16.25 19.07 -12.10
C ALA A 194 16.87 20.00 -11.03
N LEU A 195 16.04 20.47 -10.08
CA LEU A 195 16.50 21.29 -8.97
C LEU A 195 17.54 20.57 -8.10
N LEU A 196 17.34 19.28 -7.82
CA LEU A 196 18.29 18.47 -7.07
C LEU A 196 19.64 18.34 -7.79
N ARG A 197 19.65 18.35 -9.13
CA ARG A 197 20.88 18.31 -9.94
C ARG A 197 21.57 19.65 -10.00
N GLU A 198 20.82 20.73 -10.17
CA GLU A 198 21.33 22.11 -10.11
C GLU A 198 22.03 22.37 -8.76
N GLU A 199 21.45 21.83 -7.68
CA GLU A 199 21.97 22.00 -6.32
C GLU A 199 23.04 20.98 -5.92
N GLY A 200 23.04 19.80 -6.53
CA GLY A 200 23.97 18.70 -6.24
C GLY A 200 25.25 18.70 -7.10
N ALA A 201 25.37 19.60 -8.08
CA ALA A 201 26.61 19.80 -8.84
C ALA A 201 27.67 20.41 -7.91
N SER A 202 28.73 19.65 -7.64
CA SER A 202 29.88 20.23 -6.95
C SER A 202 30.66 21.12 -7.93
N PRO A 203 31.27 22.24 -7.48
CA PRO A 203 32.19 23.03 -8.29
C PRO A 203 33.49 22.29 -8.71
N LEU A 204 33.70 21.04 -8.29
CA LEU A 204 34.96 20.30 -8.48
C LEU A 204 34.98 19.43 -9.75
N ASP A 205 34.04 19.60 -10.68
CA ASP A 205 34.12 19.00 -12.03
C ASP A 205 34.89 19.88 -13.04
N PHE A 206 35.57 20.92 -12.54
CA PHE A 206 36.61 21.67 -13.27
C PHE A 206 37.91 21.58 -12.47
N ASP A 207 38.68 20.51 -12.69
CA ASP A 207 40.15 20.47 -12.70
C ASP A 207 40.63 19.05 -13.08
#